data_AF-A0A2L2YSQ6-F1
#
_entry.id   AF-A0A2L2YSQ6-F1
#
_cell.length_a   1.000
_cell.length_b   1.000
_cell.length_c   1.000
_cell.angle_alpha   90.00
_cell.angle_beta   90.00
_cell.angle_gamma   90.00
#
_symmetry.space_group_name_H-M   'P 1'
#
loop_
_entity.id
_entity.type
_entity.pdbx_description
1 polymer ?
#
loop_
_entity_poly.entity_id
_entity_poly.type
_entity_poly.pdbx_seq_one_letter_code
_entity_poly.pdbx_strand_id
1 'polypeptide(L)'
;WKDFVESPVINCKKSWWMNLLFIQNFLGPYDICLYQSWFFPTMVHVFIITAVLVYALHRWPFGGVVSTVTVIVLSVLVMALVTAITGYPATLAVYFYDYRTSIYFWKYVYTQFYTHIGSQCIGMLTAYFIAEYPIKKLDIRLVLLAWLASLLTMSSIVLGLYDYRDGAEMSRSLAVFYAAFHRPAWALVIGWIIYACATGYGGVVNSFLTWKAFMPLERLSYLAYLLHIPIMYYHGGVQRERMYMGHYNQLMCFLAYAVLSYALAFVCYIIFQAPYEIIEGCIFNKSAEENMWERNSTSVSEIKLQKTSNQVTVDEEENKSKVFNSRY
;
A
#
# COMPACT_ATOMS: atom_id res chain seq x y z
N TRP A 1 -20.83 19.20 -16.38
CA TRP A 1 -21.59 17.94 -16.50
C TRP A 1 -21.12 17.05 -17.63
N LYS A 2 -21.21 17.49 -18.91
CA LYS A 2 -20.80 16.66 -20.07
C LYS A 2 -19.37 16.13 -19.96
N ASP A 3 -18.45 16.99 -19.54
CA ASP A 3 -17.02 16.65 -19.48
C ASP A 3 -16.65 15.68 -18.33
N PHE A 4 -17.35 15.77 -17.20
CA PHE A 4 -17.00 15.02 -15.98
C PHE A 4 -17.87 13.79 -15.71
N VAL A 5 -19.13 13.78 -16.16
CA VAL A 5 -20.12 12.75 -15.80
C VAL A 5 -20.60 11.96 -17.01
N GLU A 6 -20.88 12.62 -18.12
CA GLU A 6 -21.50 11.97 -19.29
C GLU A 6 -20.56 10.96 -19.95
N SER A 7 -19.29 11.31 -20.16
CA SER A 7 -18.29 10.43 -20.77
C SER A 7 -18.07 9.12 -19.98
N PRO A 8 -17.78 9.16 -18.65
CA PRO A 8 -17.69 7.93 -17.85
C PRO A 8 -18.97 7.07 -17.92
N VAL A 9 -20.16 7.68 -17.89
CA VAL A 9 -21.43 6.94 -17.95
C VAL A 9 -21.60 6.20 -19.27
N ILE A 10 -21.23 6.81 -20.40
CA ILE A 10 -21.29 6.17 -21.72
C ILE A 10 -20.32 4.98 -21.77
N ASN A 11 -19.09 5.18 -21.30
CA ASN A 11 -18.09 4.12 -21.21
C ASN A 11 -18.56 2.96 -20.33
N CYS A 12 -19.20 3.26 -19.20
CA CYS A 12 -19.76 2.25 -18.31
C CYS A 12 -20.85 1.41 -18.97
N LYS A 13 -21.76 2.03 -19.72
CA LYS A 13 -22.79 1.26 -20.45
C LYS A 13 -22.19 0.25 -21.43
N LYS A 14 -21.05 0.56 -22.03
CA LYS A 14 -20.38 -0.29 -23.02
C LYS A 14 -19.45 -1.34 -22.39
N SER A 15 -18.73 -0.97 -21.32
CA SER A 15 -17.57 -1.73 -20.82
C SER A 15 -17.68 -2.15 -19.35
N TRP A 16 -18.85 -2.07 -18.71
CA TRP A 16 -19.02 -2.44 -17.29
C TRP A 16 -18.52 -3.86 -16.98
N TRP A 17 -18.83 -4.82 -17.84
CA TRP A 17 -18.51 -6.24 -17.67
C TRP A 17 -16.99 -6.52 -17.55
N MET A 18 -16.16 -5.70 -18.19
CA MET A 18 -14.69 -5.84 -18.09
C MET A 18 -14.16 -5.51 -16.69
N ASN A 19 -14.86 -4.67 -15.93
CA ASN A 19 -14.49 -4.38 -14.54
C ASN A 19 -14.80 -5.56 -13.61
N LEU A 20 -15.87 -6.32 -13.89
CA LEU A 20 -16.20 -7.55 -13.14
C LEU A 20 -15.20 -8.67 -13.40
N LEU A 21 -14.67 -8.74 -14.62
CA LEU A 21 -13.64 -9.71 -15.01
C LEU A 21 -12.22 -9.26 -14.63
N PHE A 22 -12.05 -8.07 -14.06
CA PHE A 22 -10.73 -7.50 -13.71
C PHE A 22 -9.76 -7.39 -14.90
N ILE A 23 -10.28 -7.09 -16.09
CA ILE A 23 -9.48 -6.95 -17.34
C ILE A 23 -9.52 -5.52 -17.91
N GLN A 24 -10.07 -4.55 -17.18
CA GLN A 24 -10.14 -3.16 -17.62
C GLN A 24 -8.75 -2.51 -17.82
N ASN A 25 -7.70 -3.10 -17.25
CA ASN A 25 -6.31 -2.73 -17.50
C ASN A 25 -5.87 -2.96 -18.97
N PHE A 26 -6.69 -3.59 -19.81
CA PHE A 26 -6.45 -3.72 -21.26
C PHE A 26 -7.29 -2.77 -22.13
N LEU A 27 -8.27 -2.05 -21.55
CA LEU A 27 -9.09 -1.08 -22.29
C LEU A 27 -8.29 0.11 -22.80
N GLY A 28 -8.73 0.77 -23.87
CA GLY A 28 -8.14 2.03 -24.29
C GLY A 28 -8.21 3.09 -23.18
N PRO A 29 -7.28 4.08 -23.17
CA PRO A 29 -7.27 5.15 -22.16
C PRO A 29 -8.61 5.91 -22.04
N TYR A 30 -9.37 5.98 -23.12
CA TYR A 30 -10.64 6.68 -23.23
C TYR A 30 -11.87 5.79 -23.03
N ASP A 31 -11.70 4.46 -22.93
CA ASP A 31 -12.80 3.50 -22.79
C ASP A 31 -13.03 3.08 -21.32
N ILE A 32 -12.21 3.59 -20.40
CA ILE A 32 -12.29 3.28 -18.97
C ILE A 32 -13.57 3.90 -18.40
N CYS A 33 -14.34 3.06 -17.72
CA CYS A 33 -15.59 3.43 -17.06
C CYS A 33 -15.36 3.97 -15.64
N LEU A 34 -14.73 3.17 -14.78
CA LEU A 34 -14.42 3.53 -13.40
C LEU A 34 -12.91 3.72 -13.27
N TYR A 35 -12.45 4.97 -13.25
CA TYR A 35 -11.03 5.27 -13.18
C TYR A 35 -10.38 4.68 -11.93
N GLN A 36 -10.99 4.82 -10.75
CA GLN A 36 -10.53 4.23 -9.49
C GLN A 36 -10.47 2.70 -9.51
N SER A 37 -11.21 2.02 -10.39
CA SER A 37 -11.22 0.55 -10.36
C SER A 37 -9.88 -0.08 -10.78
N TRP A 38 -8.93 0.70 -11.33
CA TRP A 38 -7.61 0.24 -11.78
C TRP A 38 -6.82 -0.57 -10.74
N PHE A 39 -7.07 -0.31 -9.46
CA PHE A 39 -6.38 -0.97 -8.37
C PHE A 39 -6.74 -2.47 -8.28
N PHE A 40 -8.01 -2.82 -8.49
CA PHE A 40 -8.46 -4.23 -8.41
C PHE A 40 -7.82 -5.19 -9.44
N PRO A 41 -7.82 -4.90 -10.75
CA PRO A 41 -7.16 -5.78 -11.72
C PRO A 41 -5.66 -5.84 -11.50
N THR A 42 -5.06 -4.73 -11.06
CA THR A 42 -3.65 -4.67 -10.67
C THR A 42 -3.38 -5.62 -9.50
N MET A 43 -4.20 -5.60 -8.45
CA MET A 43 -4.10 -6.51 -7.32
C MET A 43 -4.27 -7.97 -7.72
N VAL A 44 -5.26 -8.31 -8.55
CA VAL A 44 -5.48 -9.70 -9.00
C VAL A 44 -4.25 -10.23 -9.75
N HIS A 45 -3.71 -9.47 -10.70
CA HIS A 45 -2.52 -9.89 -11.45
C HIS A 45 -1.28 -10.03 -10.54
N VAL A 46 -1.06 -9.08 -9.64
CA VAL A 46 0.05 -9.15 -8.68
C VAL A 46 -0.14 -10.31 -7.70
N PHE A 47 -1.36 -10.57 -7.25
CA PHE A 47 -1.68 -11.69 -6.36
C PHE A 47 -1.34 -13.04 -7.01
N ILE A 48 -1.71 -13.25 -8.27
CA ILE A 48 -1.39 -14.49 -8.99
C ILE A 48 0.12 -14.71 -9.04
N ILE A 49 0.90 -13.68 -9.40
CA ILE A 49 2.37 -13.81 -9.50
C ILE A 49 2.98 -14.03 -8.10
N THR A 50 2.55 -13.25 -7.10
CA THR A 50 3.07 -13.38 -5.75
C THR A 50 2.70 -14.71 -5.09
N ALA A 51 1.54 -15.30 -5.37
CA ALA A 51 1.18 -16.64 -4.89
C ALA A 51 2.19 -17.70 -5.37
N VAL A 52 2.62 -17.62 -6.63
CA VAL A 52 3.67 -18.50 -7.18
C VAL A 52 5.02 -18.25 -6.50
N LEU A 53 5.38 -16.99 -6.26
CA LEU A 53 6.62 -16.64 -5.56
C LEU A 53 6.62 -17.09 -4.10
N VAL A 54 5.49 -16.96 -3.39
CA VAL A 54 5.33 -17.47 -2.02
C VAL A 54 5.47 -18.99 -1.99
N TYR A 55 4.84 -19.69 -2.93
CA TYR A 55 5.02 -21.14 -3.05
C TYR A 55 6.49 -21.51 -3.31
N ALA A 56 7.19 -20.77 -4.17
CA ALA A 56 8.61 -20.96 -4.40
C ALA A 56 9.47 -20.67 -3.16
N LEU A 57 9.16 -19.62 -2.39
CA LEU A 57 9.80 -19.29 -1.11
C LEU A 57 9.62 -20.41 -0.09
N HIS A 58 8.42 -20.98 -0.01
CA HIS A 58 8.14 -22.08 0.90
C HIS A 58 8.85 -23.38 0.49
N ARG A 59 8.84 -23.72 -0.81
CA ARG A 59 9.40 -24.98 -1.31
C ARG A 59 10.92 -24.98 -1.43
N TRP A 60 11.49 -23.83 -1.83
CA TRP A 60 12.91 -23.62 -2.13
C TRP A 60 13.35 -22.23 -1.62
N PRO A 61 13.69 -22.07 -0.34
CA PRO A 61 13.88 -20.75 0.27
C PRO A 61 14.91 -19.88 -0.46
N PHE A 62 16.06 -20.46 -0.83
CA PHE A 62 17.08 -19.73 -1.60
C PHE A 62 16.59 -19.35 -3.00
N GLY A 63 15.99 -20.28 -3.74
CA GLY A 63 15.45 -20.03 -5.08
C GLY A 63 14.28 -19.04 -5.09
N GLY A 64 13.42 -19.09 -4.07
CA GLY A 64 12.33 -18.15 -3.85
C GLY A 64 12.80 -16.74 -3.56
N VAL A 65 13.85 -16.58 -2.73
CA VAL A 65 14.45 -15.26 -2.47
C VAL A 65 15.10 -14.72 -3.76
N VAL A 66 15.90 -15.52 -4.46
CA VAL A 66 16.56 -15.10 -5.71
C VAL A 66 15.54 -14.73 -6.78
N SER A 67 14.48 -15.52 -6.98
CA SER A 67 13.42 -15.21 -7.94
C SER A 67 12.67 -13.94 -7.57
N THR A 68 12.35 -13.75 -6.29
CA THR A 68 11.67 -12.53 -5.83
C THR A 68 12.52 -11.28 -6.01
N VAL A 69 13.81 -11.34 -5.65
CA VAL A 69 14.77 -10.25 -5.89
C VAL A 69 14.91 -9.97 -7.38
N THR A 70 14.92 -11.00 -8.22
CA THR A 70 14.94 -10.84 -9.69
C THR A 70 13.72 -10.08 -10.18
N VAL A 71 12.51 -10.39 -9.68
CA VAL A 71 11.28 -9.67 -10.03
C VAL A 71 11.34 -8.20 -9.59
N ILE A 72 11.90 -7.92 -8.40
CA ILE A 72 12.12 -6.54 -7.93
C ILE A 72 13.04 -5.79 -8.91
N VAL A 73 14.20 -6.35 -9.24
CA VAL A 73 15.16 -5.74 -10.17
C VAL A 73 14.53 -5.52 -11.55
N LEU A 74 13.82 -6.51 -12.09
CA LEU A 74 13.13 -6.39 -13.37
C LEU A 74 12.07 -5.29 -13.35
N SER A 75 11.29 -5.15 -12.27
CA SER A 75 10.29 -4.08 -12.16
C SER A 75 10.92 -2.68 -12.18
N VAL A 76 12.05 -2.50 -11.49
CA VAL A 76 12.83 -1.25 -11.48
C VAL A 76 13.40 -0.96 -12.86
N LEU A 77 13.97 -1.97 -13.52
CA LEU A 77 14.52 -1.85 -14.87
C LEU A 77 13.44 -1.50 -15.90
N VAL A 78 12.29 -2.16 -15.86
CA VAL A 78 11.16 -1.85 -16.75
C VAL A 78 10.70 -0.42 -16.53
N MET A 79 10.57 0.03 -15.29
CA MET A 79 10.21 1.42 -14.98
C MET A 79 11.24 2.43 -15.49
N ALA A 80 12.52 2.14 -15.29
CA ALA A 80 13.61 2.97 -15.78
C ALA A 80 13.59 3.06 -17.31
N LEU A 81 13.45 1.92 -18.01
CA LEU A 81 13.43 1.85 -19.47
C LEU A 81 12.20 2.52 -20.07
N VAL A 82 11.00 2.28 -19.52
CA VAL A 82 9.77 2.92 -20.00
C VAL A 82 9.90 4.44 -19.87
N THR A 83 10.31 4.93 -18.70
CA THR A 83 10.51 6.37 -18.46
C THR A 83 11.60 6.94 -19.37
N ALA A 84 12.70 6.21 -19.53
CA ALA A 84 13.80 6.62 -20.39
C ALA A 84 13.35 6.73 -21.84
N ILE A 85 12.67 5.75 -22.41
CA ILE A 85 12.31 5.72 -23.84
C ILE A 85 11.18 6.71 -24.16
N THR A 86 10.13 6.71 -23.34
CA THR A 86 8.90 7.48 -23.63
C THR A 86 9.01 8.95 -23.25
N GLY A 87 9.92 9.31 -22.35
CA GLY A 87 9.99 10.66 -21.80
C GLY A 87 8.79 11.01 -20.92
N TYR A 88 8.07 10.00 -20.42
CA TYR A 88 6.97 10.19 -19.47
C TYR A 88 7.44 10.83 -18.16
N PRO A 89 6.53 11.52 -17.45
CA PRO A 89 6.86 12.15 -16.18
C PRO A 89 7.26 11.13 -15.10
N ALA A 90 8.04 11.58 -14.11
CA ALA A 90 8.56 10.74 -13.05
C ALA A 90 7.48 10.13 -12.13
N THR A 91 6.32 10.78 -12.04
CA THR A 91 5.19 10.33 -11.23
C THR A 91 3.88 10.79 -11.84
N LEU A 92 2.77 10.25 -11.32
CA LEU A 92 1.44 10.72 -11.68
C LEU A 92 1.24 12.13 -11.15
N ALA A 93 1.32 13.09 -12.05
CA ALA A 93 1.19 14.51 -11.77
C ALA A 93 0.06 15.09 -12.63
N VAL A 94 -1.17 14.69 -12.31
CA VAL A 94 -2.40 15.06 -13.05
C VAL A 94 -2.54 16.59 -13.20
N TYR A 95 -1.91 17.37 -12.32
CA TYR A 95 -1.98 18.82 -12.29
C TYR A 95 -0.81 19.55 -12.96
N PHE A 96 0.31 18.87 -13.28
CA PHE A 96 1.52 19.50 -13.84
C PHE A 96 1.68 19.27 -15.33
N TYR A 97 1.03 18.23 -15.88
CA TYR A 97 1.24 17.82 -17.27
C TYR A 97 -0.03 17.97 -18.10
N ASP A 98 0.16 18.13 -19.42
CA ASP A 98 -0.93 18.20 -20.39
C ASP A 98 -1.90 17.00 -20.23
N TYR A 99 -3.18 17.27 -20.43
CA TYR A 99 -4.26 16.27 -20.28
C TYR A 99 -3.99 15.01 -21.11
N ARG A 100 -3.46 15.16 -22.33
CA ARG A 100 -3.14 14.01 -23.19
C ARG A 100 -2.05 13.16 -22.55
N THR A 101 -0.93 13.76 -22.20
CA THR A 101 0.21 13.05 -21.58
C THR A 101 -0.23 12.34 -20.29
N SER A 102 -1.06 12.98 -19.48
CA SER A 102 -1.57 12.41 -18.22
C SER A 102 -2.40 11.14 -18.43
N ILE A 103 -3.24 11.10 -19.47
CA ILE A 103 -4.06 9.92 -19.78
C ILE A 103 -3.21 8.76 -20.30
N TYR A 104 -2.24 9.03 -21.17
CA TYR A 104 -1.31 8.00 -21.65
C TYR A 104 -0.44 7.48 -20.51
N PHE A 105 0.09 8.36 -19.66
CA PHE A 105 0.84 7.96 -18.47
C PHE A 105 -0.01 7.09 -17.53
N TRP A 106 -1.24 7.52 -17.26
CA TRP A 106 -2.18 6.76 -16.44
C TRP A 106 -2.33 5.34 -16.98
N LYS A 107 -2.63 5.22 -18.27
CA LYS A 107 -2.87 3.94 -18.92
C LYS A 107 -1.63 3.05 -19.01
N TYR A 108 -0.53 3.58 -19.52
CA TYR A 108 0.64 2.79 -19.90
C TYR A 108 1.64 2.61 -18.78
N VAL A 109 1.62 3.46 -17.76
CA VAL A 109 2.55 3.37 -16.62
C VAL A 109 1.76 3.11 -15.35
N TYR A 110 0.88 4.03 -14.96
CA TYR A 110 0.31 4.02 -13.61
C TYR A 110 -0.59 2.82 -13.32
N THR A 111 -1.47 2.42 -14.23
CA THR A 111 -2.41 1.30 -14.01
C THR A 111 -1.81 -0.07 -14.28
N GLN A 112 -0.54 -0.14 -14.72
CA GLN A 112 0.05 -1.41 -15.15
C GLN A 112 0.67 -2.18 -13.98
N PHE A 113 0.37 -3.48 -13.88
CA PHE A 113 0.77 -4.33 -12.76
C PHE A 113 2.29 -4.41 -12.55
N TYR A 114 3.07 -4.39 -13.64
CA TYR A 114 4.52 -4.50 -13.60
C TYR A 114 5.18 -3.30 -12.89
N THR A 115 4.49 -2.17 -12.75
CA THR A 115 5.01 -0.98 -12.06
C THR A 115 4.85 -1.06 -10.54
N HIS A 116 3.98 -1.96 -10.05
CA HIS A 116 3.68 -2.12 -8.62
C HIS A 116 4.22 -3.42 -8.03
N ILE A 117 4.53 -4.41 -8.88
CA ILE A 117 4.98 -5.74 -8.43
C ILE A 117 6.27 -5.67 -7.59
N GLY A 118 7.20 -4.78 -7.91
CA GLY A 118 8.44 -4.61 -7.14
C GLY A 118 8.20 -4.24 -5.69
N SER A 119 7.36 -3.22 -5.45
CA SER A 119 6.97 -2.82 -4.08
C SER A 119 6.23 -3.92 -3.34
N GLN A 120 5.38 -4.69 -4.02
CA GLN A 120 4.70 -5.84 -3.40
C GLN A 120 5.70 -6.93 -2.98
N CYS A 121 6.64 -7.26 -3.87
CA CYS A 121 7.68 -8.25 -3.59
C CYS A 121 8.56 -7.85 -2.41
N ILE A 122 8.86 -6.55 -2.23
CA ILE A 122 9.57 -6.04 -1.05
C ILE A 122 8.79 -6.34 0.22
N GLY A 123 7.50 -5.98 0.27
CA GLY A 123 6.65 -6.27 1.43
C GLY A 123 6.52 -7.76 1.72
N MET A 124 6.40 -8.58 0.67
CA MET A 124 6.37 -10.04 0.77
C MET A 124 7.67 -10.61 1.36
N LEU A 125 8.84 -10.15 0.91
CA LEU A 125 10.12 -10.55 1.50
C LEU A 125 10.24 -10.11 2.95
N THR A 126 9.83 -8.87 3.28
CA THR A 126 9.81 -8.40 4.66
C THR A 126 8.96 -9.31 5.54
N ALA A 127 7.76 -9.66 5.10
CA ALA A 127 6.88 -10.58 5.82
C ALA A 127 7.50 -11.98 5.98
N TYR A 128 8.08 -12.52 4.90
CA TYR A 128 8.77 -13.81 4.93
C TYR A 128 9.93 -13.82 5.93
N PHE A 129 10.79 -12.79 5.92
CA PHE A 129 11.93 -12.73 6.85
C PHE A 129 11.49 -12.58 8.31
N ILE A 130 10.42 -11.84 8.58
CA ILE A 130 9.85 -11.70 9.92
C ILE A 130 9.22 -13.03 10.41
N ALA A 131 8.62 -13.80 9.50
CA ALA A 131 7.94 -15.05 9.83
C ALA A 131 8.92 -16.21 10.04
N GLU A 132 9.93 -16.34 9.18
CA GLU A 132 10.82 -17.51 9.13
C GLU A 132 11.99 -17.39 10.10
N TYR A 133 12.55 -16.19 10.28
CA TYR A 133 13.78 -15.99 11.06
C TYR A 133 13.48 -15.43 12.45
N PRO A 134 14.21 -15.90 13.49
CA PRO A 134 14.06 -15.35 14.82
C PRO A 134 14.46 -13.89 14.84
N ILE A 135 13.66 -13.07 15.53
CA ILE A 135 13.94 -11.66 15.73
C ILE A 135 15.23 -11.52 16.54
N LYS A 136 16.28 -10.98 15.91
CA LYS A 136 17.53 -10.64 16.57
C LYS A 136 17.44 -9.23 17.15
N LYS A 137 17.99 -9.02 18.34
CA LYS A 137 18.18 -7.67 18.89
C LYS A 137 19.17 -6.93 17.99
N LEU A 138 18.76 -5.77 17.49
CA LEU A 138 19.62 -4.87 16.72
C LEU A 138 20.35 -3.92 17.67
N ASP A 139 21.54 -3.47 17.26
CA ASP A 139 22.20 -2.35 17.91
C ASP A 139 21.32 -1.10 17.80
N ILE A 140 21.12 -0.40 18.92
CA ILE A 140 20.35 0.84 18.97
C ILE A 140 20.86 1.89 17.98
N ARG A 141 22.17 1.91 17.69
CA ARG A 141 22.75 2.81 16.70
C ARG A 141 22.21 2.53 15.30
N LEU A 142 22.08 1.26 14.92
CA LEU A 142 21.51 0.85 13.64
C LEU A 142 20.02 1.20 13.56
N VAL A 143 19.28 1.01 14.65
CA VAL A 143 17.87 1.38 14.75
C VAL A 143 17.67 2.88 14.53
N LEU A 144 18.47 3.72 15.18
CA LEU A 144 18.42 5.18 15.02
C LEU A 144 18.79 5.61 13.59
N LEU A 145 19.83 5.02 13.01
CA LEU A 145 20.23 5.28 11.62
C LEU A 145 19.12 4.88 10.63
N ALA A 146 18.46 3.75 10.85
CA ALA A 146 17.38 3.29 9.99
C ALA A 146 16.12 4.17 10.11
N TRP A 147 15.80 4.68 11.30
CA TRP A 147 14.74 5.69 11.48
C TRP A 147 15.07 7.01 10.78
N LEU A 148 16.30 7.52 10.94
CA LEU A 148 16.74 8.74 10.27
C LEU A 148 16.71 8.56 8.74
N ALA A 149 17.25 7.45 8.23
CA ALA A 149 17.23 7.13 6.81
C ALA A 149 15.79 7.01 6.28
N SER A 150 14.87 6.43 7.07
CA SER A 150 13.45 6.31 6.72
C SER A 150 12.78 7.68 6.58
N LEU A 151 12.99 8.57 7.57
CA LEU A 151 12.44 9.93 7.54
C LEU A 151 13.00 10.74 6.36
N LEU A 152 14.30 10.67 6.11
CA LEU A 152 14.94 11.34 4.99
C LEU A 152 14.42 10.82 3.64
N THR A 153 14.25 9.51 3.51
CA THR A 153 13.76 8.88 2.27
C THR A 153 12.30 9.23 2.01
N MET A 154 11.43 9.16 3.01
CA MET A 154 10.02 9.57 2.84
C MET A 154 9.91 11.06 2.52
N SER A 155 10.70 11.90 3.21
CA SER A 155 10.70 13.34 2.96
C SER A 155 11.22 13.69 1.57
N SER A 156 12.28 13.01 1.10
CA SER A 156 12.81 13.24 -0.25
C SER A 156 11.85 12.80 -1.36
N ILE A 157 11.12 11.69 -1.15
CA ILE A 157 10.08 11.24 -2.09
C ILE A 157 8.93 12.26 -2.16
N VAL A 158 8.45 12.75 -1.01
CA VAL A 158 7.29 13.66 -0.99
C VAL A 158 7.66 15.08 -1.41
N LEU A 159 8.75 15.63 -0.89
CA LEU A 159 9.15 17.03 -1.08
C LEU A 159 10.09 17.23 -2.27
N GLY A 160 10.78 16.18 -2.74
CA GLY A 160 11.75 16.29 -3.83
C GLY A 160 11.15 16.67 -5.19
N LEU A 161 9.82 16.64 -5.32
CA LEU A 161 9.09 17.08 -6.51
C LEU A 161 8.57 18.51 -6.43
N TYR A 162 8.90 19.27 -5.37
CA TYR A 162 8.35 20.61 -5.15
C TYR A 162 8.69 21.59 -6.28
N ASP A 163 9.96 21.71 -6.68
CA ASP A 163 10.36 22.63 -7.74
C ASP A 163 9.77 22.24 -9.10
N TYR A 164 9.62 20.94 -9.35
CA TYR A 164 9.00 20.40 -10.57
C TYR A 164 7.50 20.68 -10.66
N ARG A 165 6.84 20.74 -9.50
CA ARG A 165 5.45 21.18 -9.40
C ARG A 165 5.28 22.64 -9.81
N ASP A 166 6.25 23.50 -9.49
CA ASP A 166 6.21 24.93 -9.79
C ASP A 166 6.75 25.26 -11.21
N GLY A 167 6.97 24.24 -12.04
CA GLY A 167 7.28 24.38 -13.47
C GLY A 167 8.77 24.29 -13.81
N ALA A 168 9.64 23.93 -12.85
CA ALA A 168 11.04 23.65 -13.18
C ALA A 168 11.16 22.44 -14.11
N GLU A 169 12.16 22.45 -15.00
CA GLU A 169 12.43 21.32 -15.88
C GLU A 169 13.22 20.23 -15.15
N MET A 170 12.71 19.00 -15.20
CA MET A 170 13.39 17.83 -14.66
C MET A 170 14.32 17.22 -15.70
N SER A 171 15.59 17.01 -15.33
CA SER A 171 16.50 16.27 -16.19
C SER A 171 16.01 14.84 -16.40
N ARG A 172 16.17 14.32 -17.63
CA ARG A 172 15.69 12.97 -17.98
C ARG A 172 16.30 11.88 -17.09
N SER A 173 17.56 12.05 -16.69
CA SER A 173 18.24 11.11 -15.77
C SER A 173 17.59 11.11 -14.38
N LEU A 174 17.26 12.28 -13.84
CA LEU A 174 16.56 12.38 -12.57
C LEU A 174 15.13 11.83 -12.66
N ALA A 175 14.45 12.08 -13.78
CA ALA A 175 13.11 11.55 -14.04
C ALA A 175 13.09 10.01 -13.99
N VAL A 176 14.04 9.40 -14.69
CA VAL A 176 14.23 7.94 -14.74
C VAL A 176 14.57 7.39 -13.37
N PHE A 177 15.50 8.04 -12.65
CA PHE A 177 15.87 7.64 -11.30
C PHE A 177 14.67 7.69 -10.34
N TYR A 178 13.96 8.81 -10.31
CA TYR A 178 12.79 8.97 -9.45
C TYR A 178 11.71 7.95 -9.79
N ALA A 179 11.33 7.82 -11.07
CA ALA A 179 10.28 6.90 -11.51
C ALA A 179 10.57 5.44 -11.12
N ALA A 180 11.83 5.02 -11.23
CA ALA A 180 12.24 3.65 -10.95
C ALA A 180 12.35 3.34 -9.45
N PHE A 181 12.80 4.30 -8.63
CA PHE A 181 13.16 4.03 -7.23
C PHE A 181 12.17 4.52 -6.18
N HIS A 182 11.28 5.49 -6.47
CA HIS A 182 10.40 6.05 -5.42
C HIS A 182 9.47 5.00 -4.78
N ARG A 183 8.85 4.10 -5.56
CA ARG A 183 7.94 3.07 -5.02
C ARG A 183 8.69 1.98 -4.25
N PRO A 184 9.79 1.39 -4.77
CA PRO A 184 10.60 0.44 -4.01
C PRO A 184 11.18 1.05 -2.74
N ALA A 185 11.70 2.28 -2.80
CA ALA A 185 12.25 2.98 -1.63
C ALA A 185 11.17 3.21 -0.57
N TRP A 186 9.98 3.65 -0.96
CA TRP A 186 8.85 3.77 -0.04
C TRP A 186 8.48 2.42 0.59
N ALA A 187 8.41 1.35 -0.21
CA ALA A 187 8.12 0.00 0.29
C ALA A 187 9.17 -0.51 1.28
N LEU A 188 10.46 -0.22 1.05
CA LEU A 188 11.54 -0.56 1.99
C LEU A 188 11.40 0.17 3.32
N VAL A 189 11.04 1.46 3.29
CA VAL A 189 10.80 2.23 4.50
C VAL A 189 9.61 1.67 5.29
N ILE A 190 8.50 1.37 4.62
CA ILE A 190 7.35 0.73 5.27
C ILE A 190 7.73 -0.65 5.82
N GLY A 191 8.54 -1.42 5.09
CA GLY A 191 9.07 -2.70 5.57
C GLY A 191 9.92 -2.54 6.85
N TRP A 192 10.77 -1.51 6.93
CA TRP A 192 11.49 -1.18 8.16
C TRP A 192 10.55 -0.80 9.30
N ILE A 193 9.54 0.03 9.06
CA ILE A 193 8.57 0.42 10.10
C ILE A 193 7.84 -0.82 10.65
N ILE A 194 7.40 -1.72 9.78
CA ILE A 194 6.75 -2.99 10.17
C ILE A 194 7.72 -3.83 11.01
N TYR A 195 8.96 -3.99 10.55
CA TYR A 195 9.99 -4.73 11.27
C TYR A 195 10.27 -4.10 12.65
N ALA A 196 10.44 -2.78 12.73
CA ALA A 196 10.66 -2.06 13.98
C ALA A 196 9.49 -2.23 14.96
N CYS A 197 8.25 -2.19 14.47
CA CYS A 197 7.07 -2.46 15.30
C CYS A 197 7.05 -3.91 15.81
N ALA A 198 7.33 -4.89 14.93
CA ALA A 198 7.35 -6.31 15.28
C ALA A 198 8.47 -6.69 16.28
N THR A 199 9.56 -5.93 16.29
CA THR A 199 10.76 -6.18 17.12
C THR A 199 10.82 -5.34 18.40
N GLY A 200 9.80 -4.49 18.65
CA GLY A 200 9.72 -3.64 19.84
C GLY A 200 10.45 -2.29 19.74
N TYR A 201 11.07 -1.98 18.59
CA TYR A 201 11.72 -0.69 18.30
C TYR A 201 10.75 0.38 17.75
N GLY A 202 9.45 0.08 17.67
CA GLY A 202 8.44 0.98 17.11
C GLY A 202 7.94 2.07 18.06
N GLY A 203 8.03 1.88 19.38
CA GLY A 203 7.64 2.89 20.39
C GLY A 203 6.30 3.57 20.12
N VAL A 204 6.33 4.90 19.94
CA VAL A 204 5.16 5.74 19.64
C VAL A 204 4.51 5.35 18.30
N VAL A 205 5.31 5.03 17.28
CA VAL A 205 4.80 4.64 15.95
C VAL A 205 3.98 3.36 16.06
N ASN A 206 4.46 2.36 16.81
CA ASN A 206 3.70 1.14 17.05
C ASN A 206 2.38 1.41 17.79
N SER A 207 2.42 2.27 18.81
CA SER A 207 1.23 2.64 19.59
C SER A 207 0.17 3.35 18.73
N PHE A 208 0.61 4.22 17.82
CA PHE A 208 -0.27 4.91 16.87
C PHE A 208 -0.84 3.93 15.84
N LEU A 209 -0.01 3.11 15.19
CA LEU A 209 -0.44 2.19 14.13
C LEU A 209 -1.36 1.07 14.64
N THR A 210 -1.25 0.70 15.92
CA THR A 210 -2.13 -0.30 16.56
C THR A 210 -3.37 0.31 17.20
N TRP A 211 -3.64 1.59 16.95
CA TRP A 211 -4.77 2.27 17.58
C TRP A 211 -6.12 1.73 17.09
N LYS A 212 -6.94 1.29 18.05
CA LYS A 212 -8.28 0.70 17.81
C LYS A 212 -9.25 1.60 17.03
N ALA A 213 -9.02 2.92 17.02
CA ALA A 213 -9.80 3.87 16.23
C ALA A 213 -9.71 3.60 14.71
N PHE A 214 -8.65 2.95 14.25
CA PHE A 214 -8.49 2.58 12.83
C PHE A 214 -9.33 1.37 12.42
N MET A 215 -9.78 0.52 13.33
CA MET A 215 -10.58 -0.66 13.00
C MET A 215 -11.87 -0.35 12.22
N PRO A 216 -12.75 0.59 12.64
CA PRO A 216 -13.93 0.93 11.85
C PRO A 216 -13.58 1.61 10.52
N LEU A 217 -12.52 2.42 10.49
CA LEU A 217 -12.06 3.07 9.26
C LEU A 217 -11.55 2.06 8.24
N GLU A 218 -10.80 1.05 8.68
CA GLU A 218 -10.31 -0.04 7.83
C GLU A 218 -11.47 -0.78 7.16
N ARG A 219 -12.50 -1.17 7.92
CA ARG A 219 -13.69 -1.86 7.39
C ARG A 219 -14.41 -1.04 6.32
N LEU A 220 -14.47 0.28 6.49
CA LEU A 220 -15.14 1.19 5.54
C LEU A 220 -14.25 1.60 4.35
N SER A 221 -12.93 1.40 4.44
CA SER A 221 -11.97 1.97 3.48
C SER A 221 -12.17 1.45 2.05
N TYR A 222 -12.62 0.21 1.88
CA TYR A 222 -12.96 -0.34 0.57
C TYR A 222 -14.11 0.43 -0.10
N LEU A 223 -15.22 0.63 0.62
CA LEU A 223 -16.37 1.37 0.11
C LEU A 223 -16.04 2.85 -0.09
N ALA A 224 -15.30 3.46 0.84
CA ALA A 224 -14.83 4.84 0.70
C ALA A 224 -13.96 5.00 -0.57
N TYR A 225 -13.09 4.03 -0.85
CA TYR A 225 -12.30 3.98 -2.08
C TYR A 225 -13.15 3.84 -3.34
N LEU A 226 -14.25 3.09 -3.32
CA LEU A 226 -15.14 3.02 -4.49
C LEU A 226 -15.90 4.33 -4.74
N LEU A 227 -16.31 5.01 -3.67
CA LEU A 227 -17.25 6.13 -3.70
C LEU A 227 -16.58 7.50 -3.88
N HIS A 228 -15.30 7.66 -3.55
CA HIS A 228 -14.64 8.97 -3.60
C HIS A 228 -14.62 9.60 -5.01
N ILE A 229 -14.31 8.83 -6.08
CA ILE A 229 -14.28 9.37 -7.45
C ILE A 229 -15.67 9.82 -7.94
N PRO A 230 -16.76 9.04 -7.78
CA PRO A 230 -18.10 9.52 -8.09
C PRO A 230 -18.46 10.85 -7.39
N ILE A 231 -18.09 11.00 -6.12
CA ILE A 231 -18.30 12.26 -5.36
C ILE A 231 -17.51 13.41 -6.00
N MET A 232 -16.25 13.18 -6.35
CA MET A 232 -15.40 14.17 -7.02
C MET A 232 -15.95 14.55 -8.40
N TYR A 233 -16.43 13.58 -9.18
CA TYR A 233 -17.05 13.82 -10.50
C TYR A 233 -18.36 14.58 -10.40
N TYR A 234 -19.19 14.27 -9.40
CA TYR A 234 -20.40 15.03 -9.15
C TYR A 234 -20.07 16.48 -8.80
N HIS A 235 -19.13 16.71 -7.87
CA HIS A 235 -18.72 18.06 -7.51
C HIS A 235 -18.20 18.82 -8.74
N GLY A 236 -17.21 18.28 -9.46
CA GLY A 236 -16.69 18.88 -10.70
C GLY A 236 -17.74 19.06 -11.80
N GLY A 237 -18.73 18.18 -11.88
CA GLY A 237 -19.83 18.23 -12.85
C GLY A 237 -20.82 19.37 -12.61
N VAL A 238 -21.01 19.77 -11.35
CA VAL A 238 -21.89 20.87 -10.92
C VAL A 238 -21.17 22.22 -10.92
N GLN A 239 -19.83 22.24 -10.80
CA GLN A 239 -19.07 23.48 -10.85
C GLN A 239 -19.31 24.26 -12.15
N ARG A 240 -19.53 25.58 -11.99
CA ARG A 240 -19.75 26.52 -13.10
C ARG A 240 -18.60 27.50 -13.28
N GLU A 241 -17.73 27.59 -12.30
CA GLU A 241 -16.59 28.51 -12.26
C GLU A 241 -15.30 27.76 -11.98
N ARG A 242 -14.17 28.39 -12.29
CA ARG A 242 -12.84 27.82 -12.06
C ARG A 242 -12.52 27.88 -10.58
N MET A 243 -12.06 26.77 -10.01
CA MET A 243 -11.51 26.77 -8.67
C MET A 243 -10.05 27.25 -8.66
N TYR A 244 -9.75 28.12 -7.70
CA TYR A 244 -8.37 28.49 -7.42
C TYR A 244 -7.62 27.31 -6.78
N MET A 245 -6.48 26.93 -7.35
CA MET A 245 -5.64 25.83 -6.85
C MET A 245 -4.69 26.26 -5.74
N GLY A 246 -5.23 26.87 -4.68
CA GLY A 246 -4.49 27.18 -3.47
C GLY A 246 -4.43 26.00 -2.50
N HIS A 247 -3.37 25.94 -1.68
CA HIS A 247 -3.20 24.92 -0.64
C HIS A 247 -4.41 24.84 0.31
N TYR A 248 -4.95 25.98 0.71
CA TYR A 248 -6.14 26.06 1.56
C TYR A 248 -7.36 25.40 0.89
N ASN A 249 -7.65 25.77 -0.36
CA ASN A 249 -8.80 25.22 -1.09
C ASN A 249 -8.65 23.71 -1.31
N GLN A 250 -7.44 23.24 -1.61
CA GLN A 250 -7.15 21.81 -1.76
C GLN A 250 -7.33 21.04 -0.46
N LEU A 251 -6.88 21.58 0.67
CA LEU A 251 -7.10 20.98 1.98
C LEU A 251 -8.59 20.89 2.31
N MET A 252 -9.35 21.95 2.05
CA MET A 252 -10.79 21.96 2.29
C MET A 252 -11.52 20.96 1.40
N CYS A 253 -11.16 20.87 0.12
CA CYS A 253 -11.71 19.85 -0.79
C CYS A 253 -11.36 18.44 -0.32
N PHE A 254 -10.11 18.19 0.08
CA PHE A 254 -9.68 16.88 0.59
C PHE A 254 -10.49 16.47 1.82
N LEU A 255 -10.61 17.34 2.82
CA LEU A 255 -11.38 17.06 4.04
C LEU A 255 -12.85 16.80 3.71
N ALA A 256 -13.46 17.62 2.85
CA ALA A 256 -14.83 17.44 2.42
C ALA A 256 -15.03 16.07 1.74
N TYR A 257 -14.21 15.74 0.74
CA TYR A 257 -14.30 14.46 0.03
C TYR A 257 -14.06 13.28 0.95
N ALA A 258 -13.08 13.36 1.88
CA ALA A 258 -12.80 12.30 2.82
C ALA A 258 -14.01 12.03 3.74
N VAL A 259 -14.55 13.07 4.37
CA VAL A 259 -15.71 12.94 5.26
C VAL A 259 -16.94 12.43 4.50
N LEU A 260 -17.25 13.00 3.34
CA LEU A 260 -18.37 12.56 2.50
C LEU A 260 -18.22 11.10 2.05
N SER A 261 -17.01 10.69 1.65
CA SER A 261 -16.75 9.31 1.20
C SER A 261 -16.92 8.31 2.34
N TYR A 262 -16.41 8.59 3.54
CA TYR A 262 -16.59 7.72 4.69
C TYR A 262 -18.03 7.71 5.23
N ALA A 263 -18.71 8.85 5.21
CA ALA A 263 -20.12 8.91 5.59
C ALA A 263 -21.01 8.08 4.65
N LEU A 264 -20.80 8.19 3.34
CA LEU A 264 -21.53 7.39 2.35
C LEU A 264 -21.13 5.91 2.41
N ALA A 265 -19.84 5.63 2.62
CA ALA A 265 -19.35 4.26 2.80
C ALA A 265 -20.00 3.58 4.01
N PHE A 266 -20.20 4.30 5.12
CA PHE A 266 -20.90 3.78 6.29
C PHE A 266 -22.36 3.41 5.97
N VAL A 267 -23.08 4.28 5.27
CA VAL A 267 -24.46 4.00 4.83
C VAL A 267 -24.50 2.78 3.91
N CYS A 268 -23.61 2.71 2.91
CA CYS A 268 -23.52 1.57 2.01
C CYS A 268 -23.11 0.28 2.74
N TYR A 269 -22.25 0.37 3.75
CA TYR A 269 -21.82 -0.78 4.55
C TYR A 269 -23.02 -1.41 5.27
N ILE A 270 -23.83 -0.60 5.96
CA ILE A 270 -25.00 -1.10 6.70
C ILE A 270 -26.04 -1.71 5.76
N ILE A 271 -26.26 -1.10 4.58
CA ILE A 271 -27.30 -1.55 3.64
C ILE A 271 -26.89 -2.80 2.88
N PHE A 272 -25.63 -2.88 2.44
CA PHE A 272 -25.20 -3.92 1.50
C PHE A 272 -24.21 -4.92 2.10
N GLN A 273 -23.16 -4.43 2.75
CA GLN A 273 -22.06 -5.29 3.18
C GLN A 273 -22.36 -6.04 4.47
N ALA A 274 -22.90 -5.37 5.49
CA ALA A 274 -23.22 -6.01 6.77
C ALA A 274 -24.26 -7.14 6.65
N PRO A 275 -25.37 -7.01 5.88
CA PRO A 275 -26.28 -8.13 5.68
C PRO A 275 -25.62 -9.30 4.96
N TYR A 276 -24.76 -9.01 3.99
CA TYR A 276 -24.00 -10.05 3.28
C TYR A 276 -23.06 -10.81 4.23
N GLU A 277 -22.32 -10.10 5.09
CA GLU A 277 -21.43 -10.71 6.09
C GLU A 277 -22.20 -11.65 7.04
N ILE A 278 -23.41 -11.25 7.47
CA ILE A 278 -24.28 -12.08 8.31
C ILE A 278 -24.77 -13.32 7.55
N ILE A 279 -25.24 -13.15 6.32
CA ILE A 279 -25.72 -14.26 5.47
C ILE A 279 -24.59 -15.26 5.21
N GLU A 280 -23.39 -14.77 4.86
CA GLU A 280 -22.20 -15.60 4.69
C GLU A 280 -21.87 -16.37 5.98
N GLY A 281 -21.91 -15.70 7.13
CA GLY A 281 -21.70 -16.34 8.43
C GLY A 281 -22.70 -17.45 8.73
N CYS A 282 -23.97 -17.27 8.38
CA CYS A 282 -25.02 -18.28 8.52
C CYS A 282 -24.85 -19.46 7.55
N ILE A 283 -24.48 -19.20 6.29
CA ILE A 283 -24.32 -20.25 5.27
C ILE A 283 -23.09 -21.11 5.53
N PHE A 284 -21.96 -20.48 5.86
CA PHE A 284 -20.68 -21.17 6.04
C PHE A 284 -20.40 -21.55 7.50
N ASN A 285 -21.39 -21.41 8.39
CA ASN A 285 -21.35 -21.81 9.80
C ASN A 285 -20.10 -21.30 10.54
N LYS A 286 -19.76 -20.03 10.36
CA LYS A 286 -18.57 -19.38 10.96
C LYS A 286 -18.64 -19.22 12.50
N SER A 287 -19.71 -19.68 13.16
CA SER A 287 -19.85 -19.54 14.62
C SER A 287 -18.79 -20.31 15.44
N ALA A 288 -18.06 -21.25 14.83
CA ALA A 288 -16.91 -21.92 15.45
C ALA A 288 -15.57 -21.18 15.26
N GLU A 289 -15.41 -20.34 14.23
CA GLU A 289 -14.12 -19.70 13.88
C GLU A 289 -13.91 -18.30 14.46
N GLU A 290 -14.98 -17.53 14.75
CA GLU A 290 -14.83 -16.24 15.45
C GLU A 290 -14.24 -16.43 16.85
N ASN A 291 -14.59 -17.53 17.52
CA ASN A 291 -14.00 -17.96 18.78
C ASN A 291 -12.53 -18.43 18.65
N MET A 292 -12.01 -18.64 17.43
CA MET A 292 -10.60 -18.97 17.17
C MET A 292 -9.75 -17.73 16.87
N TRP A 293 -10.28 -16.72 16.17
CA TRP A 293 -9.54 -15.48 15.90
C TRP A 293 -9.37 -14.61 17.15
N GLU A 294 -10.40 -14.50 18.00
CA GLU A 294 -10.29 -13.83 19.30
C GLU A 294 -9.35 -14.58 20.28
N ARG A 295 -9.30 -15.92 20.20
CA ARG A 295 -8.33 -16.73 20.97
C ARG A 295 -6.90 -16.67 20.43
N ASN A 296 -6.71 -16.55 19.11
CA ASN A 296 -5.38 -16.53 18.49
C ASN A 296 -4.72 -15.14 18.50
N SER A 297 -5.49 -14.05 18.47
CA SER A 297 -4.93 -12.70 18.60
C SER A 297 -4.39 -12.43 20.02
N THR A 298 -5.04 -13.00 21.04
CA THR A 298 -4.51 -13.08 22.41
C THR A 298 -3.40 -14.12 22.53
N SER A 299 -3.53 -15.32 21.96
CA SER A 299 -2.49 -16.36 22.11
C SER A 299 -1.18 -16.04 21.37
N VAL A 300 -1.18 -15.42 20.19
CA VAL A 300 0.08 -15.14 19.46
C VAL A 300 0.86 -13.99 20.12
N SER A 301 0.16 -13.02 20.71
CA SER A 301 0.78 -11.96 21.51
C SER A 301 1.28 -12.49 22.86
N GLU A 302 0.51 -13.35 23.54
CA GLU A 302 0.90 -14.00 24.81
C GLU A 302 2.02 -15.02 24.64
N ILE A 303 2.00 -15.85 23.58
CA ILE A 303 3.04 -16.86 23.30
C ILE A 303 4.37 -16.17 23.00
N LYS A 304 4.39 -15.05 22.27
CA LYS A 304 5.63 -14.28 22.07
C LYS A 304 6.12 -13.60 23.35
N LEU A 305 5.22 -13.09 24.20
CA LEU A 305 5.58 -12.45 25.47
C LEU A 305 6.06 -13.46 26.53
N GLN A 306 5.42 -14.63 26.66
CA GLN A 306 5.84 -15.69 27.58
C GLN A 306 7.15 -16.35 27.16
N LYS A 307 7.37 -16.61 25.86
CA LYS A 307 8.66 -17.13 25.38
C LYS A 307 9.80 -16.15 25.67
N THR A 308 9.56 -14.85 25.47
CA THR A 308 10.58 -13.81 25.74
C THR A 308 10.82 -13.64 27.24
N SER A 309 9.79 -13.72 28.09
CA SER A 309 9.91 -13.66 29.55
C SER A 309 10.67 -14.88 30.10
N ASN A 310 10.30 -16.10 29.70
CA ASN A 310 10.94 -17.32 30.19
C ASN A 310 12.40 -17.43 29.73
N GLN A 311 12.72 -16.92 28.55
CA GLN A 311 14.09 -16.95 28.02
C GLN A 311 14.99 -15.91 28.71
N VAL A 312 14.44 -14.74 29.08
CA VAL A 312 15.15 -13.74 29.89
C VAL A 312 15.39 -14.21 31.33
N THR A 313 14.43 -14.91 31.95
CA THR A 313 14.63 -15.46 33.31
C THR A 313 15.63 -16.61 33.35
N VAL A 314 15.64 -17.48 32.33
CA VAL A 314 16.63 -18.56 32.23
C VAL A 314 18.04 -18.01 32.00
N ASP A 315 18.19 -17.00 31.14
CA ASP A 315 19.49 -16.35 30.91
C ASP A 315 19.99 -15.59 32.17
N GLU A 316 19.10 -15.01 32.99
CA GLU A 316 19.46 -14.37 34.27
C GLU A 316 19.87 -15.37 35.35
N GLU A 317 19.21 -16.53 35.45
CA GLU A 317 19.60 -17.60 36.39
C GLU A 317 20.90 -18.29 35.96
N GLU A 318 21.12 -18.47 34.66
CA GLU A 318 22.37 -19.02 34.14
C GLU A 318 23.55 -18.04 34.32
N ASN A 319 23.32 -16.73 34.21
CA ASN A 319 24.36 -15.73 34.53
C ASN A 319 24.63 -15.61 36.03
N LYS A 320 23.60 -15.69 36.90
CA LYS A 320 23.79 -15.67 38.36
C LYS A 320 24.54 -16.90 38.86
N SER A 321 24.28 -18.08 38.30
CA SER A 321 25.01 -19.32 38.64
C SER A 321 26.46 -19.31 38.14
N LYS A 322 26.74 -18.75 36.96
CA LYS A 322 28.13 -18.56 36.46
C LYS A 322 28.93 -17.56 37.30
N VAL A 323 28.29 -16.51 37.82
CA VAL A 323 28.94 -15.52 38.71
C VAL A 323 29.17 -16.10 40.12
N PHE A 324 28.31 -17.01 40.60
CA PHE A 324 28.48 -17.65 41.90
C PHE A 324 29.59 -18.72 41.88
N ASN A 325 29.74 -19.46 40.78
CA ASN A 325 30.79 -20.48 40.61
C ASN A 325 32.18 -19.92 40.28
N SER A 326 32.34 -18.62 40.05
CA SER A 326 33.66 -17.99 39.82
C SER A 326 34.28 -17.39 41.09
N ARG A 327 33.69 -17.64 42.27
CA ARG A 327 34.14 -17.09 43.57
C ARG A 327 34.53 -18.16 44.60
N TYR A 328 34.76 -19.41 44.18
CA TYR A 328 35.37 -20.45 45.01
C TYR A 328 36.53 -21.12 44.29
#